data_AF-A0A2T7FYB3-F1
#
_entry.id   AF-A0A2T7FYB3-F1
#
_cell.length_a   1.000
_cell.length_b   1.000
_cell.length_c   1.000
_cell.angle_alpha   90.00
_cell.angle_beta   90.00
_cell.angle_gamma   90.00
#
_symmetry.space_group_name_H-M   'P 1'
#
loop_
_entity.id
_entity.type
_entity.pdbx_description
1 polymer ?
#
loop_
_entity_poly.entity_id
_entity_poly.type
_entity_poly.pdbx_seq_one_letter_code
_entity_poly.pdbx_strand_id
1 'polypeptide(L)' 'MIFVPVARDGSMFTPDLQRNGAYRIGAKGSEEDIPDFANALARLNAMSVPRWRRPNERGLWGIVSGVSWQRIEKG' A
#
# COMPACT_ATOMS: atom_id res chain seq x y z
N MET A 1 2.68 -13.66 10.85
CA MET A 1 3.46 -12.41 10.76
C MET A 1 3.57 -11.97 9.31
N ILE A 2 3.42 -10.68 9.03
CA ILE A 2 3.58 -10.10 7.68
C ILE A 2 4.43 -8.83 7.75
N PHE A 3 5.14 -8.54 6.66
CA PHE A 3 5.87 -7.28 6.49
C PHE A 3 5.06 -6.34 5.65
N VAL A 4 4.84 -5.13 6.16
CA VAL A 4 4.01 -4.10 5.55
C VAL A 4 4.88 -2.91 5.22
N PRO A 5 4.81 -2.36 3.99
CA PRO A 5 5.57 -1.17 3.66
C PRO A 5 5.03 0.05 4.42
N VAL A 6 5.94 0.93 4.83
CA VAL A 6 5.68 2.15 5.57
C VAL A 6 6.23 3.34 4.80
N ALA A 7 5.40 4.36 4.58
CA ALA A 7 5.79 5.59 3.92
C ALA A 7 6.54 6.52 4.88
N ARG A 8 7.18 7.57 4.33
CA ARG A 8 7.94 8.54 5.13
C ARG A 8 7.11 9.26 6.20
N ASP A 9 5.81 9.43 5.96
CA ASP A 9 4.87 10.05 6.90
C ASP A 9 4.30 9.07 7.94
N GLY A 10 4.81 7.84 7.99
CA GLY A 10 4.35 6.78 8.89
C GLY A 10 3.13 6.01 8.40
N SER A 11 2.52 6.38 7.27
CA SER A 11 1.39 5.62 6.72
C SER A 11 1.82 4.21 6.33
N MET A 12 1.02 3.22 6.71
CA MET A 12 1.25 1.81 6.38
C MET A 12 0.32 1.35 5.26
N PHE A 13 0.69 0.31 4.52
CA PHE A 13 -0.23 -0.34 3.58
C PHE A 13 -1.13 -1.36 4.28
N THR A 14 -2.32 -0.94 4.71
CA THR A 14 -3.23 -1.74 5.53
C THR A 14 -4.53 -2.11 4.79
N PRO A 15 -5.30 -3.11 5.27
CA PRO A 15 -6.52 -3.57 4.59
C PRO A 15 -7.61 -2.50 4.38
N ASP A 16 -7.64 -1.46 5.22
CA ASP A 16 -8.59 -0.33 5.10
C ASP A 16 -8.32 0.58 3.90
N LEU A 17 -7.20 0.40 3.19
CA LEU A 17 -6.88 1.16 1.98
C LEU A 17 -7.58 0.67 0.71
N GLN A 18 -8.45 -0.34 0.81
CA GLN A 18 -9.25 -0.78 -0.33
C GLN A 18 -10.24 0.32 -0.72
N ARG A 19 -10.27 0.68 -2.02
CA ARG A 19 -11.21 1.65 -2.56
C ARG A 19 -11.86 1.10 -3.82
N ASN A 20 -13.19 1.17 -3.90
CA ASN A 20 -13.97 0.63 -5.01
C ASN A 20 -13.64 -0.85 -5.30
N GLY A 21 -13.41 -1.65 -4.24
CA GLY A 21 -13.12 -3.08 -4.34
C GLY A 21 -11.67 -3.44 -4.71
N ALA A 22 -10.75 -2.47 -4.80
CA ALA A 22 -9.36 -2.73 -5.13
C ALA A 22 -8.36 -1.89 -4.33
N TYR A 23 -7.16 -2.44 -4.18
CA TYR A 23 -5.95 -1.75 -3.76
C TYR A 23 -5.22 -1.27 -5.01
N ARG A 24 -5.06 0.05 -5.14
CA ARG A 24 -4.29 0.64 -6.23
C ARG A 24 -2.83 0.81 -5.85
N ILE A 25 -1.95 0.03 -6.48
CA ILE A 25 -0.51 0.00 -6.20
C ILE A 25 0.31 0.32 -7.45
N GLY A 26 1.60 0.62 -7.31
CA GLY A 26 2.50 0.92 -8.41
C GLY A 26 2.80 2.42 -8.60
N ALA A 27 3.69 2.71 -9.54
CA ALA A 27 4.08 4.08 -9.86
C ALA A 27 2.96 4.83 -10.60
N LYS A 28 2.96 6.16 -10.50
CA LYS A 28 2.01 7.01 -11.22
C LYS A 28 2.10 6.74 -12.73
N GLY A 29 0.98 6.41 -13.36
CA GLY A 29 0.89 6.04 -14.77
C GLY A 29 1.12 4.56 -15.06
N SER A 30 1.42 3.75 -14.04
CA SER A 30 1.60 2.30 -14.14
C SER A 30 0.96 1.61 -12.94
N GLU A 31 -0.16 2.16 -12.46
CA GLU A 31 -0.87 1.58 -11.33
C GLU A 31 -1.60 0.29 -11.71
N GLU A 32 -1.60 -0.67 -10.79
CA GLU A 32 -2.37 -1.92 -10.85
C GLU A 32 -3.49 -1.88 -9.81
N ASP A 33 -4.71 -2.28 -10.20
CA ASP A 33 -5.83 -2.47 -9.30
C ASP A 33 -5.91 -3.95 -8.91
N ILE A 34 -5.68 -4.25 -7.63
CA ILE A 34 -5.65 -5.63 -7.11
C ILE A 34 -6.77 -5.78 -6.06
N PRO A 35 -7.71 -6.72 -6.21
CA PRO A 35 -8.85 -6.84 -5.30
C PRO A 35 -8.51 -7.44 -3.94
N ASP A 36 -7.53 -8.34 -3.90
CA ASP A 36 -7.13 -9.06 -2.68
C ASP A 36 -5.94 -8.38 -1.99
N PHE A 37 -6.03 -8.24 -0.66
CA PHE A 37 -5.00 -7.58 0.15
C PHE A 37 -3.68 -8.34 0.14
N ALA A 38 -3.73 -9.67 0.29
CA ALA A 38 -2.53 -10.48 0.38
C ALA A 38 -1.74 -10.44 -0.94
N ASN A 39 -2.45 -10.50 -2.07
CA ASN A 39 -1.88 -10.35 -3.39
C ASN A 39 -1.29 -8.95 -3.60
N ALA A 40 -2.00 -7.89 -3.21
CA ALA A 40 -1.49 -6.52 -3.32
C ALA A 40 -0.23 -6.32 -2.48
N LEU A 41 -0.22 -6.85 -1.25
CA LEU A 41 0.94 -6.81 -0.35
C LEU A 41 2.14 -7.58 -0.92
N ALA A 42 1.90 -8.77 -1.48
CA ALA A 42 2.94 -9.57 -2.12
C ALA A 42 3.57 -8.82 -3.31
N ARG A 43 2.75 -8.15 -4.12
CA ARG A 43 3.24 -7.33 -5.25
C ARG A 43 4.04 -6.12 -4.78
N LEU A 44 3.59 -5.41 -3.74
CA LEU A 44 4.35 -4.31 -3.15
C LEU A 44 5.72 -4.77 -2.63
N ASN A 45 5.77 -5.90 -1.93
CA ASN A 45 7.03 -6.45 -1.40
C ASN A 45 8.01 -6.92 -2.50
N ALA A 46 7.52 -7.16 -3.72
CA ALA A 46 8.34 -7.48 -4.88
C ALA A 46 8.81 -6.24 -5.66
N MET A 47 8.27 -5.05 -5.39
CA MET A 47 8.68 -3.81 -6.07
C MET A 47 9.99 -3.27 -5.49
N SER A 48 10.85 -2.71 -6.35
CA SER A 48 12.05 -1.99 -5.91
C SER A 48 11.73 -0.77 -5.04
N VAL A 49 10.64 -0.07 -5.38
CA VAL A 49 10.05 0.99 -4.55
C VAL A 49 8.55 0.72 -4.45
N PRO A 50 8.05 0.18 -3.33
CA PRO A 50 6.62 -0.05 -3.15
C PRO A 50 5.88 1.28 -3.18
N ARG A 51 4.77 1.34 -3.92
CA ARG A 51 3.93 2.53 -4.02
C ARG A 51 2.47 2.13 -3.97
N TRP A 52 1.67 2.88 -3.22
CA TRP A 52 0.24 2.61 -3.07
C TRP A 52 -0.53 3.91 -2.89
N ARG A 53 -1.85 3.84 -3.13
CA ARG A 53 -2.74 4.95 -2.82
C ARG A 53 -3.29 4.87 -1.40
N ARG A 54 -3.38 6.02 -0.74
CA ARG A 54 -4.04 6.20 0.56
C ARG A 54 -4.70 7.57 0.65
N PRO A 55 -5.72 7.78 1.50
CA PRO A 55 -6.25 9.11 1.79
C PRO A 55 -5.31 9.92 2.68
N ASN A 56 -5.12 11.19 2.40
CA ASN A 56 -4.51 12.15 3.33
C ASN A 56 -5.53 12.63 4.38
N GLU A 57 -5.10 13.52 5.28
CA GLU A 57 -5.95 14.10 6.35
C GLU A 57 -7.19 14.82 5.82
N ARG A 58 -7.18 15.24 4.54
CA ARG A 58 -8.32 15.89 3.87
C ARG A 58 -9.20 14.90 3.09
N GLY A 59 -8.95 13.59 3.23
CA GLY A 59 -9.65 12.54 2.48
C GLY A 59 -9.25 12.43 0.99
N LEU A 60 -8.27 13.21 0.53
CA LEU A 60 -7.80 13.16 -0.86
C LEU A 60 -6.82 12.02 -1.04
N TRP A 61 -7.04 11.22 -2.08
CA TRP A 61 -6.23 10.02 -2.32
C TRP A 61 -5.01 10.33 -3.18
N GLY A 62 -3.84 10.10 -2.62
CA GLY A 62 -2.54 10.29 -3.29
C GLY A 62 -1.71 9.01 -3.27
N ILE A 63 -0.69 8.96 -4.14
CA ILE A 63 0.32 7.90 -4.12
C ILE A 63 1.40 8.26 -3.10
N VAL A 64 1.77 7.29 -2.27
CA VAL A 64 2.95 7.36 -1.42
C VAL A 64 3.98 6.32 -1.84
N SER A 65 5.23 6.50 -1.42
CA SER A 65 6.29 5.49 -1.59
C SER A 65 6.69 4.95 -0.24
N GLY A 66 6.84 3.63 -0.14
CA GLY A 66 7.38 2.99 1.04
C GLY A 66 8.88 3.22 1.13
N VAL A 67 9.34 3.51 2.34
CA VAL A 67 10.75 3.77 2.67
C VAL A 67 11.31 2.75 3.68
N SER A 68 10.43 1.97 4.31
CA SER A 68 10.77 0.90 5.24
C SER A 68 9.67 -0.16 5.28
N TRP A 69 9.92 -1.26 6.00
CA TRP A 69 8.95 -2.32 6.25
C TRP A 69 8.79 -2.55 7.75
N GLN A 70 7.55 -2.72 8.19
CA GLN A 70 7.21 -3.05 9.57
C GLN A 70 6.67 -4.47 9.65
N ARG A 71 7.18 -5.25 10.61
CA ARG A 71 6.67 -6.58 10.94
C ARG A 71 5.44 -6.42 11.83
N ILE A 72 4.32 -7.00 11.42
CA ILE A 72 3.09 -7.05 12.22
C ILE A 72 2.63 -8.51 12.41
N GLU A 73 2.00 -8.77 13.55
CA GLU A 73 1.31 -10.04 13.78
C GLU A 73 -0.01 -10.05 13.01
N LYS A 74 -0.37 -11.22 12.47
CA LYS A 74 -1.73 -11.41 11.96
C LYS A 74 -2.57 -11.69 13.20
N GLY A 75 -3.45 -10.76 13.56
CA GLY A 75 -4.46 -10.98 14.59
C GLY A 75 -5.47 -12.04 14.16
#